data_AF-A0A7V2UH23-F1
#
_entry.id   AF-A0A7V2UH23-F1
#
_cell.length_a   1.000
_cell.length_b   1.000
_cell.length_c   1.000
_cell.angle_alpha   90.00
_cell.angle_beta   90.00
_cell.angle_gamma   90.00
#
_symmetry.space_group_name_H-M   'P 1'
#
loop_
_entity.id
_entity.type
_entity.pdbx_description
1 polymer ?
#
loop_
_entity_poly.entity_id
_entity_poly.type
_entity_poly.pdbx_seq_one_letter_code
_entity_poly.pdbx_strand_id
1 'polypeptide(L)' 'MLILGIESSCDETGVALVDASGTATPKLLGHALHSQIEM' A
#
# COMPACT_ATOMS: atom_id res chain seq x y z
N MET A 1 7.94 0.50 13.11
CA MET A 1 8.67 -0.11 11.97
C MET A 1 7.85 0.22 10.75
N LEU A 2 8.43 0.95 9.79
CA LEU A 2 7.71 1.34 8.59
C LEU A 2 7.80 0.21 7.56
N ILE A 3 6.66 -0.24 7.05
CA ILE A 3 6.57 -1.28 6.03
C ILE A 3 5.82 -0.71 4.83
N LEU A 4 6.41 -0.80 3.64
CA LEU A 4 5.77 -0.51 2.37
C LEU A 4 5.28 -1.81 1.73
N GLY A 5 3.96 -1.97 1.62
CA GLY A 5 3.33 -3.00 0.82
C GLY A 5 3.14 -2.53 -0.61
N ILE A 6 3.46 -3.40 -1.57
CA ILE A 6 3.23 -3.19 -3.00
C ILE A 6 2.50 -4.42 -3.51
N GLU A 7 1.41 -4.20 -4.22
CA GLU A 7 0.67 -5.22 -4.94
C GLU A 7 0.50 -4.73 -6.39
N SER A 8 0.69 -5.63 -7.36
CA SER A 8 0.62 -5.28 -8.77
C SER A 8 -0.15 -6.34 -9.53
N SER A 9 -1.09 -5.87 -10.34
CA SER A 9 -1.80 -6.66 -11.34
C SER A 9 -1.33 -6.26 -12.75
N CYS A 10 -2.04 -6.69 -13.79
CA CYS A 10 -1.75 -6.32 -15.18
C CYS A 10 -1.98 -4.83 -15.47
N ASP A 11 -3.00 -4.23 -14.84
CA ASP A 11 -3.52 -2.90 -15.22
C ASP A 11 -3.56 -1.92 -14.03
N GLU A 12 -3.16 -2.37 -12.84
CA GLU A 12 -3.13 -1.56 -11.63
C GLU A 12 -1.93 -1.90 -10.74
N THR A 13 -1.42 -0.88 -10.04
CA THR A 13 -0.43 -1.04 -8.97
C THR A 13 -0.91 -0.33 -7.71
N GLY A 14 -1.10 -1.10 -6.64
CA GLY A 14 -1.47 -0.60 -5.32
C GLY A 14 -0.25 -0.48 -4.41
N VAL A 15 -0.23 0.58 -3.59
CA VAL A 15 0.77 0.76 -2.53
C VAL A 15 0.10 1.11 -1.21
N ALA A 16 0.67 0.63 -0.10
CA ALA A 16 0.25 0.99 1.25
C ALA A 16 1.46 1.11 2.19
N LEU A 17 1.54 2.21 2.94
CA LEU A 17 2.53 2.38 4.00
C LEU A 17 1.85 2.16 5.35
N VAL A 18 2.42 1.28 6.17
CA VAL A 18 1.94 1.04 7.54
C VAL A 18 3.05 1.28 8.56
N ASP A 19 2.67 1.70 9.77
CA ASP A 19 3.53 1.57 10.95
C ASP A 19 3.16 0.30 11.74
N ALA A 20 4.11 -0.64 11.77
CA ALA A 20 4.06 -1.89 12.51
C ALA A 20 5.04 -1.89 13.70
N SER A 21 5.29 -0.74 14.34
CA SER A 21 6.13 -0.64 15.55
C SER A 21 5.53 -1.30 16.79
N GLY A 22 4.20 -1.40 16.88
CA GLY A 22 3.49 -1.93 18.04
C GLY A 22 3.17 -3.42 17.96
N THR A 23 2.56 -3.94 19.03
CA THR A 23 2.07 -5.33 19.12
C THR A 23 0.61 -5.50 18.67
N ALA A 24 -0.08 -4.39 18.41
CA ALA A 24 -1.43 -4.37 17.87
C ALA A 24 -1.41 -4.46 16.33
N THR A 25 -2.59 -4.45 15.71
CA THR A 25 -2.73 -4.35 14.25
C THR A 25 -1.95 -3.14 13.71
N PRO A 26 -1.15 -3.30 12.63
CA PRO A 26 -0.41 -2.18 12.03
C PRO A 26 -1.32 -1.01 11.64
N LYS A 27 -0.85 0.21 11.87
CA LYS A 27 -1.59 1.42 11.52
C LYS A 27 -1.32 1.80 10.07
N LEU A 28 -2.38 1.93 9.25
CA LEU A 28 -2.26 2.49 7.91
C LEU A 28 -1.91 3.99 7.98
N LEU A 29 -0.82 4.36 7.32
CA LEU A 29 -0.36 5.75 7.23
C LEU A 29 -0.78 6.40 5.91
N GLY A 30 -0.89 5.62 4.84
CA GLY A 30 -1.36 6.09 3.53
C GLY A 30 -1.39 4.96 2.52
N HIS A 31 -2.17 5.15 1.46
CA HIS A 31 -2.25 4.24 0.33
C HIS A 31 -2.52 5.02 -0.97
N ALA A 32 -2.16 4.43 -2.10
CA ALA A 32 -2.49 4.93 -3.42
C ALA A 32 -2.69 3.77 -4.38
N LEU A 33 -3.47 4.01 -5.43
CA LEU A 33 -3.64 3.11 -6.56
C LEU A 33 -3.27 3.87 -7.83
N HIS A 34 -2.39 3.29 -8.63
CA HIS A 34 -2.10 3.77 -9.96
C HIS A 34 -2.74 2.81 -10.96
N SER A 35 -3.61 3.33 -11.83
CA SER A 35 -4.18 2.56 -12.95
C SER A 35 -3.41 2.90 -14.22
N GLN A 36 -3.04 1.85 -14.96
CA GLN A 36 -2.40 1.95 -16.27
C GLN A 36 -3.42 2.02 -17.42
N ILE A 37 -4.72 1.94 -17.10
CA ILE A 37 -5.80 2.12 -18.07
C ILE A 37 -6.00 3.62 -18.26
N GLU A 38 -5.78 4.13 -19.49
CA GLU A 38 -6.28 5.44 -19.88
C GLU A 38 -7.81 5.36 -20.05
N MET A 39 -8.53 6.18 -19.26
CA MET A 39 -9.98 6.39 -19.39
C MET A 39 -10.32 7.34 -20.55
#